data_AF-A0A5Q2NMB7-F1
#
_entry.id   AF-A0A5Q2NMB7-F1
#
_cell.length_a   1.000
_cell.length_b   1.000
_cell.length_c   1.000
_cell.angle_alpha   90.00
_cell.angle_beta   90.00
_cell.angle_gamma   90.00
#
_symmetry.space_group_name_H-M   'P 1'
#
loop_
_entity.id
_entity.type
_entity.pdbx_description
1 polymer ?
#
loop_
_entity_poly.entity_id
_entity_poly.type
_entity_poly.pdbx_seq_one_letter_code
_entity_poly.pdbx_strand_id
1 'polypeptide(L)'
;MQALLVVGGVVLLAFGAFALLSGQWPAFAGGLFGGLLLMALSRIIDLLEDIARQRSGAPYETGQFARLIRRSPVYAVESELFDVHLNPRGGREYPLIRLDGETYLRARVFLSYLRQDDDKYTFELPEREPVTLSRISGYAVGADLFESQEQVFVKLRALGLRAVVDGKRVKLVREVSR
;
A
#
# COMPACT_ATOMS: atom_id res chain seq x y z
N MET A 1 -11.42 -17.50 -13.55
CA MET A 1 -10.60 -18.74 -13.50
C MET A 1 -10.18 -19.08 -12.08
N GLN A 2 -9.71 -18.11 -11.27
CA GLN A 2 -9.31 -18.29 -9.87
C GLN A 2 -10.41 -18.82 -8.93
N ALA A 3 -11.63 -18.27 -8.98
CA ALA A 3 -12.75 -18.76 -8.18
C ALA A 3 -13.02 -20.27 -8.40
N LEU A 4 -12.78 -20.74 -9.62
CA LEU A 4 -12.95 -22.13 -10.02
C LEU A 4 -11.87 -23.04 -9.39
N LEU A 5 -10.63 -22.53 -9.25
CA LEU A 5 -9.53 -23.24 -8.57
C LEU A 5 -9.74 -23.30 -7.05
N VAL A 6 -10.23 -22.22 -6.44
CA VAL A 6 -10.52 -22.19 -4.99
C VAL A 6 -11.69 -23.12 -4.68
N VAL A 7 -12.78 -23.04 -5.44
CA VAL A 7 -13.94 -23.93 -5.29
C VAL A 7 -13.54 -25.39 -5.53
N GLY A 8 -12.77 -25.67 -6.58
CA GLY A 8 -12.26 -27.01 -6.86
C GLY A 8 -11.36 -27.55 -5.73
N GLY A 9 -10.49 -26.70 -5.18
CA GLY A 9 -9.64 -27.04 -4.03
C GLY A 9 -10.45 -27.37 -2.78
N VAL A 10 -11.47 -26.58 -2.45
CA VAL A 10 -12.38 -26.84 -1.32
C VAL A 10 -13.16 -28.14 -1.50
N VAL A 11 -13.65 -28.41 -2.71
CA VAL A 11 -14.37 -29.64 -3.03
C VAL A 11 -13.47 -30.87 -2.87
N LEU A 12 -12.23 -30.81 -3.33
CA LEU A 12 -11.24 -31.90 -3.17
C LEU A 12 -10.88 -32.14 -1.70
N LEU A 13 -10.74 -31.08 -0.89
CA LEU A 13 -10.51 -31.22 0.54
C LEU A 13 -11.71 -31.84 1.26
N ALA A 14 -12.94 -31.44 0.91
CA ALA A 14 -14.16 -32.01 1.46
C ALA A 14 -14.30 -33.49 1.09
N PHE A 15 -14.00 -33.84 -0.16
CA PHE A 15 -13.97 -35.23 -0.63
C PHE A 15 -12.90 -36.06 0.09
N GLY A 16 -11.69 -35.52 0.27
CA GLY A 16 -10.62 -36.16 1.03
C GLY A 16 -11.03 -36.40 2.49
N ALA A 17 -11.65 -35.41 3.16
CA ALA A 17 -12.14 -35.55 4.52
C ALA A 17 -13.23 -36.64 4.65
N PHE A 18 -14.12 -36.75 3.65
CA PHE A 18 -15.12 -37.82 3.60
C PHE A 18 -14.48 -39.21 3.38
N ALA A 19 -13.44 -39.29 2.54
CA ALA A 19 -12.69 -40.52 2.31
C ALA A 19 -11.94 -40.99 3.57
N LEU A 20 -11.48 -40.06 4.43
CA LEU A 20 -10.89 -40.36 5.73
C LEU A 20 -11.88 -41.08 6.66
N LEU A 21 -13.12 -40.59 6.73
CA LEU A 21 -14.20 -41.23 7.51
C LEU A 21 -14.55 -42.64 6.99
N SER A 22 -14.27 -42.89 5.71
CA SER A 22 -14.54 -44.17 5.03
C SER A 22 -13.36 -45.14 5.06
N GLY A 23 -12.25 -44.78 5.72
CA GLY A 23 -11.03 -45.60 5.80
C GLY A 23 -10.21 -45.69 4.50
N GLN A 24 -10.57 -44.90 3.47
CA GLN A 24 -9.90 -44.91 2.18
C GLN A 24 -8.70 -43.96 2.18
N TRP A 25 -7.61 -44.39 2.82
CA TRP A 25 -6.37 -43.61 2.95
C TRP A 25 -5.80 -43.06 1.62
N PRO A 26 -5.80 -43.80 0.50
CA PRO A 26 -5.31 -43.25 -0.77
C PRO A 26 -6.15 -42.08 -1.30
N ALA A 27 -7.48 -42.16 -1.16
CA ALA A 27 -8.38 -41.09 -1.59
C ALA A 27 -8.30 -39.86 -0.67
N PHE A 28 -8.10 -40.07 0.64
CA PHE A 28 -7.79 -38.98 1.58
C PHE A 28 -6.50 -38.24 1.19
N ALA A 29 -5.41 -38.98 0.95
CA ALA A 29 -4.14 -38.37 0.55
C ALA A 29 -4.29 -37.60 -0.77
N GLY A 30 -4.94 -38.20 -1.78
CA GLY A 30 -5.20 -37.53 -3.06
C GLY A 30 -6.03 -36.25 -2.92
N GLY A 31 -7.09 -36.27 -2.12
CA GLY A 31 -7.92 -35.08 -1.85
C GLY A 31 -7.17 -33.99 -1.09
N LEU A 32 -6.38 -34.36 -0.08
CA LEU A 32 -5.59 -33.41 0.71
C LEU A 32 -4.51 -32.74 -0.15
N PHE A 33 -3.66 -33.52 -0.82
CA PHE A 33 -2.58 -32.99 -1.65
C PHE A 33 -3.12 -32.23 -2.86
N GLY A 34 -4.14 -32.76 -3.55
CA GLY A 34 -4.77 -32.09 -4.69
C GLY A 34 -5.44 -30.77 -4.30
N GLY A 35 -6.18 -30.77 -3.19
CA GLY A 35 -6.84 -29.56 -2.69
C GLY A 35 -5.85 -28.47 -2.27
N LEU A 36 -4.80 -28.84 -1.52
CA LEU A 36 -3.73 -27.92 -1.14
C LEU A 36 -2.96 -27.39 -2.35
N LEU A 37 -2.68 -28.25 -3.34
CA LEU A 37 -1.98 -27.85 -4.56
C LEU A 37 -2.78 -26.81 -5.37
N LEU A 38 -4.09 -27.01 -5.54
CA LEU A 38 -4.95 -26.05 -6.23
C LEU A 38 -5.03 -24.71 -5.50
N MET A 39 -5.10 -24.73 -4.16
CA MET A 39 -5.07 -23.50 -3.37
C MET A 39 -3.72 -22.79 -3.46
N ALA A 40 -2.61 -23.52 -3.45
CA ALA A 40 -1.28 -22.96 -3.65
C ALA A 40 -1.13 -22.34 -5.05
N LEU A 41 -1.64 -23.02 -6.08
CA LEU A 41 -1.62 -22.53 -7.46
C LEU A 41 -2.46 -21.26 -7.62
N SER A 42 -3.62 -21.19 -6.96
CA SER A 42 -4.42 -19.96 -6.89
C SER A 42 -3.61 -18.79 -6.33
N ARG A 43 -2.83 -18.98 -5.26
CA ARG A 43 -2.00 -17.92 -4.70
C ARG A 43 -0.85 -17.52 -5.62
N ILE A 44 -0.29 -18.47 -6.36
CA ILE A 44 0.77 -18.18 -7.33
C ILE A 44 0.21 -17.32 -8.46
N ILE A 45 -1.00 -17.62 -8.94
CA ILE A 45 -1.68 -16.81 -9.97
C ILE A 45 -1.93 -15.39 -9.44
N ASP A 46 -2.38 -15.22 -8.19
CA ASP A 46 -2.53 -13.89 -7.56
C ASP A 46 -1.22 -13.11 -7.58
N LEU A 47 -0.13 -13.76 -7.19
CA LEU A 47 1.20 -13.16 -7.20
C LEU A 47 1.66 -12.77 -8.61
N LEU A 48 1.39 -13.62 -9.60
CA LEU A 48 1.75 -13.37 -11.00
C LEU A 48 0.92 -12.24 -11.61
N GLU A 49 -0.37 -12.15 -11.29
CA GLU A 49 -1.21 -11.02 -11.70
C GLU A 49 -0.76 -9.71 -11.04
N ASP A 50 -0.41 -9.74 -9.75
CA ASP A 50 0.16 -8.59 -9.04
C ASP A 50 1.47 -8.11 -9.73
N ILE A 51 2.36 -9.04 -10.07
CA ILE A 51 3.63 -8.74 -10.77
C ILE A 51 3.38 -8.23 -12.20
N ALA A 52 2.46 -8.84 -12.94
CA ALA A 52 2.16 -8.45 -14.31
C ALA A 52 1.55 -7.04 -14.38
N ARG A 53 0.67 -6.68 -13.45
CA ARG A 53 0.06 -5.34 -13.37
C ARG A 53 1.04 -4.27 -12.94
N GLN A 54 1.96 -4.59 -12.02
CA GLN A 54 3.07 -3.69 -11.68
C GLN A 54 3.93 -3.35 -12.90
N ARG A 55 4.09 -4.28 -13.85
CA ARG A 55 4.81 -4.02 -15.10
C ARG A 55 3.98 -3.25 -16.14
N SER A 56 2.65 -3.33 -16.09
CA SER A 56 1.77 -2.68 -17.06
C SER A 56 1.35 -1.26 -16.67
N GLY A 57 1.73 -0.77 -15.48
CA GLY A 57 1.33 0.54 -14.98
C GLY A 57 -0.18 0.69 -14.74
N ALA A 58 -0.90 -0.43 -14.58
CA ALA A 58 -2.33 -0.39 -14.32
C ALA A 58 -2.59 0.16 -12.89
N PRO A 59 -3.61 0.99 -12.69
CA PRO A 59 -3.93 1.53 -11.36
C PRO A 59 -4.19 0.38 -10.38
N TYR A 60 -3.67 0.50 -9.16
CA TYR A 60 -3.89 -0.50 -8.11
C TYR A 60 -5.38 -0.58 -7.77
N GLU A 61 -5.92 -1.79 -7.65
CA GLU A 61 -7.27 -1.96 -7.11
C GLU A 61 -7.31 -1.49 -5.64
N THR A 62 -8.42 -0.86 -5.22
CA THR A 62 -8.59 -0.25 -3.89
C THR A 62 -8.22 -1.20 -2.73
N GLY A 63 -8.48 -2.50 -2.89
CA GLY A 63 -8.14 -3.53 -1.89
C GLY A 63 -6.66 -3.93 -1.84
N GLN A 64 -5.90 -3.80 -2.94
CA GLN A 64 -4.45 -4.08 -2.97
C GLN A 64 -3.68 -2.96 -2.29
N PHE A 65 -4.02 -1.70 -2.60
CA PHE A 65 -3.36 -0.56 -1.99
C PHE A 65 -3.57 -0.51 -0.47
N ALA A 66 -4.78 -0.86 -0.01
CA ALA A 66 -5.07 -1.07 1.41
C ALA A 66 -4.11 -2.05 2.10
N ARG A 67 -3.83 -3.19 1.45
CA ARG A 67 -2.89 -4.20 1.97
C ARG A 67 -1.46 -3.67 1.99
N LEU A 68 -1.07 -2.88 0.98
CA LEU A 68 0.25 -2.26 0.91
C LEU A 68 0.45 -1.22 2.02
N ILE A 69 -0.52 -0.33 2.26
CA ILE A 69 -0.48 0.62 3.39
C ILE A 69 -0.31 -0.14 4.72
N ARG A 70 -1.10 -1.20 4.95
CA ARG A 70 -1.05 -1.99 6.19
C ARG A 70 0.29 -2.68 6.43
N ARG A 71 1.01 -3.04 5.37
CA ARG A 71 2.34 -3.66 5.44
C ARG A 71 3.47 -2.64 5.40
N SER A 72 3.17 -1.37 5.15
CA SER A 72 4.19 -0.34 5.02
C SER A 72 4.81 -0.05 6.38
N PRO A 73 6.15 0.05 6.45
CA PRO A 73 6.83 0.38 7.69
C PRO A 73 6.43 1.76 8.21
N VAL A 74 6.25 1.84 9.52
CA VAL A 74 5.92 3.08 10.25
C VAL A 74 7.19 3.64 10.84
N TYR A 75 7.42 4.94 10.61
CA TYR A 75 8.61 5.65 11.09
C TYR A 75 8.19 6.85 11.92
N ALA A 76 9.04 7.21 12.89
CA ALA A 76 8.97 8.51 13.53
C ALA A 76 9.46 9.57 12.53
N VAL A 77 8.55 10.44 12.09
CA VAL A 77 8.81 11.50 11.11
C VAL A 77 9.37 12.72 11.82
N GLU A 78 10.51 13.20 11.35
CA GLU A 78 11.20 14.38 11.82
C GLU A 78 11.50 15.30 10.63
N SER A 79 11.53 16.60 10.86
CA SER A 79 11.91 17.61 9.87
C SER A 79 12.59 18.75 10.60
N GLU A 80 13.69 19.24 10.05
CA GLU A 80 14.34 20.49 10.50
C GLU A 80 13.76 21.70 9.76
N LEU A 81 12.96 21.47 8.72
CA LEU A 81 12.41 22.50 7.84
C LEU A 81 11.07 23.05 8.31
N PHE A 82 10.32 22.27 9.09
CA PHE A 82 8.97 22.60 9.54
C PHE A 82 8.54 21.65 10.66
N ASP A 83 7.52 22.07 11.41
CA ASP A 83 6.97 21.23 12.48
C ASP A 83 6.10 20.10 11.92
N VAL A 84 6.45 18.87 12.27
CA VAL A 84 5.67 17.68 11.92
C VAL A 84 4.42 17.62 12.80
N HIS A 85 3.24 17.62 12.17
CA HIS A 85 1.99 17.50 12.88
C HIS A 85 1.85 16.14 13.56
N LEU A 86 1.27 16.10 14.76
CA LEU A 86 1.08 14.87 15.52
C LEU A 86 -0.08 14.03 14.96
N ASN A 87 0.06 12.72 15.00
CA ASN A 87 -1.02 11.80 14.67
C ASN A 87 -2.11 11.86 15.76
N PRO A 88 -3.32 11.28 15.55
CA PRO A 88 -4.39 11.27 16.56
C PRO A 88 -4.02 10.69 17.93
N ARG A 89 -2.95 9.90 18.00
CA ARG A 89 -2.45 9.28 19.23
C ARG A 89 -1.37 10.14 19.92
N GLY A 90 -1.10 11.35 19.41
CA GLY A 90 -0.10 12.27 19.94
C GLY A 90 1.34 11.96 19.53
N GLY A 91 1.57 10.99 18.64
CA GLY A 91 2.90 10.60 18.16
C GLY A 91 3.27 11.20 16.80
N ARG A 92 4.55 11.14 16.42
CA ARG A 92 5.04 11.51 15.08
C ARG A 92 5.18 10.32 14.14
N GLU A 93 4.45 9.25 14.43
CA GLU A 93 4.58 7.98 13.73
C GLU A 93 3.63 7.93 12.53
N TYR A 94 4.19 7.79 11.34
CA TYR A 94 3.46 7.72 10.08
C TYR A 94 4.00 6.61 9.18
N PRO A 95 3.12 5.95 8.39
CA PRO A 95 3.56 5.01 7.38
C PRO A 95 4.31 5.75 6.27
N LEU A 96 5.50 5.25 5.92
CA LEU A 96 6.24 5.69 4.74
C LEU A 96 5.98 4.71 3.61
N ILE A 97 5.36 5.18 2.54
CA ILE A 97 4.95 4.33 1.43
C ILE A 97 5.90 4.56 0.26
N ARG A 98 6.32 3.47 -0.40
CA ARG A 98 7.09 3.53 -1.65
C ARG A 98 6.29 2.90 -2.78
N LEU A 99 6.06 3.66 -3.84
CA LEU A 99 5.32 3.23 -5.04
C LEU A 99 6.07 3.75 -6.25
N ASP A 100 6.34 2.89 -7.23
CA ASP A 100 6.92 3.28 -8.51
C ASP A 100 8.22 4.10 -8.38
N GLY A 101 9.05 3.75 -7.39
CA GLY A 101 10.31 4.45 -7.09
C GLY A 101 10.16 5.77 -6.33
N GLU A 102 8.92 6.16 -6.03
CA GLU A 102 8.56 7.42 -5.39
C GLU A 102 8.15 7.21 -3.93
N THR A 103 8.42 8.22 -3.11
CA THR A 103 8.13 8.15 -1.66
C THR A 103 6.95 9.03 -1.30
N TYR A 104 6.00 8.44 -0.59
CA TYR A 104 4.74 9.05 -0.19
C TYR A 104 4.60 9.06 1.33
N LEU A 105 4.00 10.14 1.84
CA LEU A 105 3.62 10.30 3.24
C LEU A 105 2.18 10.79 3.33
N ARG A 106 1.56 10.61 4.50
CA ARG A 106 0.23 11.16 4.74
C ARG A 106 0.28 12.68 4.72
N ALA A 107 -0.64 13.32 3.99
CA ALA A 107 -0.76 14.76 3.91
C ALA A 107 -0.96 15.42 5.29
N ARG A 108 -1.56 14.69 6.24
CA ARG A 108 -1.71 15.10 7.64
C ARG A 108 -0.40 15.47 8.33
N VAL A 109 0.74 14.91 7.91
CA VAL A 109 2.07 15.30 8.40
C VAL A 109 2.30 16.81 8.28
N PHE A 110 1.70 17.42 7.26
CA PHE A 110 1.82 18.82 6.90
C PHE A 110 0.61 19.65 7.32
N LEU A 111 -0.26 19.15 8.22
CA LEU A 111 -1.57 19.78 8.50
C LEU A 111 -1.45 21.27 8.89
N SER A 112 -0.41 21.65 9.64
CA SER A 112 -0.16 23.03 10.04
C SER A 112 0.15 23.97 8.86
N TYR A 113 0.52 23.42 7.70
CA TYR A 113 0.93 24.12 6.49
C TYR A 113 0.07 23.72 5.29
N LEU A 114 -1.08 23.10 5.54
CA LEU A 114 -1.95 22.56 4.51
C LEU A 114 -3.29 23.28 4.53
N ARG A 115 -3.68 23.80 3.37
CA ARG A 115 -5.04 24.27 3.09
C ARG A 115 -5.70 23.34 2.10
N GLN A 116 -6.97 23.02 2.34
CA GLN A 116 -7.78 22.21 1.46
C GLN A 116 -8.96 23.03 0.95
N ASP A 117 -9.19 23.01 -0.36
CA ASP A 117 -10.36 23.55 -1.03
C ASP A 117 -10.89 22.49 -2.01
N ASP A 118 -11.98 21.83 -1.61
CA ASP A 118 -12.57 20.67 -2.30
C ASP A 118 -11.54 19.57 -2.63
N ASP A 119 -11.17 19.41 -3.91
CA ASP A 119 -10.21 18.46 -4.42
C ASP A 119 -8.77 19.01 -4.44
N LYS A 120 -8.54 20.27 -4.12
CA LYS A 120 -7.22 20.91 -4.16
C LYS A 120 -6.61 21.04 -2.78
N TYR A 121 -5.32 20.74 -2.70
CA TYR A 121 -4.51 20.83 -1.50
C TYR A 121 -3.34 21.76 -1.77
N THR A 122 -3.28 22.86 -1.02
CA THR A 122 -2.20 23.84 -1.10
C THR A 122 -1.27 23.68 0.10
N PHE A 123 -0.01 23.37 -0.17
CA PHE A 123 1.05 23.17 0.80
C PHE A 123 1.92 24.44 0.89
N GLU A 124 1.85 25.13 2.02
CA GLU A 124 2.55 26.40 2.30
C GLU A 124 3.70 26.15 3.28
N LEU A 125 4.73 25.41 2.84
CA LEU A 125 5.88 25.10 3.67
C LEU A 125 6.77 26.34 3.91
N PRO A 126 7.44 26.46 5.08
CA PRO A 126 8.36 27.55 5.34
C PRO A 126 9.47 27.68 4.29
N GLU A 127 9.84 28.93 3.97
CA GLU A 127 10.91 29.27 3.02
C GLU A 127 10.74 28.69 1.62
N ARG A 128 9.49 28.45 1.19
CA ARG A 128 9.17 27.82 -0.10
C ARG A 128 7.95 28.46 -0.75
N GLU A 129 7.89 28.33 -2.07
CA GLU A 129 6.69 28.69 -2.82
C GLU A 129 5.56 27.69 -2.49
N PRO A 130 4.32 28.17 -2.32
CA PRO A 130 3.17 27.30 -2.15
C PRO A 130 3.01 26.34 -3.33
N VAL A 131 2.74 25.07 -3.03
CA VAL A 131 2.46 24.06 -4.05
C VAL A 131 1.01 23.61 -3.95
N THR A 132 0.24 23.80 -5.02
CA THR A 132 -1.15 23.31 -5.09
C THR A 132 -1.21 22.04 -5.93
N LEU A 133 -1.76 20.98 -5.33
CA LEU A 133 -1.94 19.67 -5.96
C LEU A 133 -3.42 19.30 -5.99
N SER A 134 -3.88 18.73 -7.11
CA SER A 134 -5.21 18.15 -7.21
C SER A 134 -5.21 16.71 -6.71
N ARG A 135 -6.14 16.41 -5.82
CA ARG A 135 -6.34 15.08 -5.23
C ARG A 135 -7.10 14.22 -6.21
N ILE A 136 -6.50 13.08 -6.55
CA ILE A 136 -7.20 12.04 -7.30
C ILE A 136 -7.75 10.95 -6.37
N SER A 137 -8.84 10.32 -6.80
CA SER A 137 -9.43 9.17 -6.10
C SER A 137 -8.63 7.91 -6.41
N GLY A 138 -8.00 7.31 -5.40
CA GLY A 138 -7.14 6.15 -5.58
C GLY A 138 -5.78 6.48 -6.18
N TYR A 139 -4.86 5.51 -6.12
CA TYR A 139 -3.53 5.69 -6.69
C TYR A 139 -3.54 5.51 -8.21
N ALA A 140 -2.96 6.48 -8.91
CA ALA A 140 -2.52 6.34 -10.29
C ALA A 140 -1.00 6.49 -10.36
N VAL A 141 -0.37 5.81 -11.33
CA VAL A 141 1.08 5.86 -11.53
C VAL A 141 1.55 7.31 -11.65
N GLY A 142 2.52 7.68 -10.81
CA GLY A 142 3.09 9.02 -10.81
C GLY A 142 2.24 10.11 -10.17
N ALA A 143 1.06 9.80 -9.61
CA ALA A 143 0.21 10.78 -8.95
C ALA A 143 0.94 11.52 -7.83
N ASP A 144 0.80 12.85 -7.79
CA ASP A 144 1.42 13.69 -6.77
C ASP A 144 0.62 13.71 -5.47
N LEU A 145 -0.71 13.57 -5.56
CA LEU A 145 -1.61 13.57 -4.41
C LEU A 145 -2.81 12.66 -4.69
N PHE A 146 -3.09 11.73 -3.78
CA PHE A 146 -4.21 10.82 -3.94
C PHE A 146 -4.85 10.44 -2.61
N GLU A 147 -6.11 10.03 -2.67
CA GLU A 147 -6.85 9.49 -1.53
C GLU A 147 -6.94 7.96 -1.57
N SER A 148 -6.81 7.33 -0.42
CA SER A 148 -7.25 5.96 -0.18
C SER A 148 -7.66 5.75 1.26
N GLN A 149 -8.79 5.07 1.48
CA GLN A 149 -9.30 4.74 2.83
C GLN A 149 -9.39 5.98 3.73
N GLU A 150 -9.96 7.08 3.21
CA GLU A 150 -10.10 8.36 3.93
C GLU A 150 -8.76 8.98 4.35
N GLN A 151 -7.67 8.55 3.74
CA GLN A 151 -6.33 9.08 3.98
C GLN A 151 -5.78 9.64 2.69
N VAL A 152 -5.25 10.85 2.78
CA VAL A 152 -4.60 11.51 1.66
C VAL A 152 -3.09 11.31 1.77
N PHE A 153 -2.48 10.90 0.67
CA PHE A 153 -1.06 10.68 0.55
C PHE A 153 -0.48 11.63 -0.48
N VAL A 154 0.65 12.24 -0.15
CA VAL A 154 1.36 13.19 -1.00
C VAL A 154 2.75 12.67 -1.34
N LYS A 155 3.14 12.84 -2.59
CA LYS A 155 4.47 12.55 -3.10
C LYS A 155 5.45 13.58 -2.54
N LEU A 156 6.48 13.14 -1.84
CA LEU A 156 7.44 14.06 -1.21
C LEU A 156 8.16 14.94 -2.25
N ARG A 157 8.51 14.36 -3.40
CA ARG A 157 9.18 15.08 -4.49
C ARG A 157 8.35 16.23 -5.06
N ALA A 158 7.02 16.08 -5.11
CA ALA A 158 6.13 17.15 -5.55
C ALA A 158 6.19 18.38 -4.63
N LEU A 159 6.59 18.18 -3.37
CA LEU A 159 6.84 19.23 -2.40
C LEU A 159 8.33 19.63 -2.33
N GLY A 160 9.17 19.15 -3.25
CA GLY A 160 10.62 19.33 -3.21
C GLY A 160 11.28 18.72 -1.97
N LEU A 161 10.71 17.64 -1.42
CA LEU A 161 11.21 16.94 -0.24
C LEU A 161 11.68 15.53 -0.60
N ARG A 162 12.64 15.04 0.17
CA ARG A 162 13.01 13.62 0.16
C ARG A 162 13.08 13.07 1.58
N ALA A 163 12.85 11.77 1.69
CA ALA A 163 12.96 11.03 2.95
C ALA A 163 14.34 10.41 3.09
N VAL A 164 15.02 10.68 4.21
CA VAL A 164 16.23 9.96 4.64
C VAL A 164 15.87 9.08 5.82
N VAL A 165 15.98 7.76 5.62
CA VAL A 165 15.64 6.78 6.66
C VAL A 165 16.89 6.50 7.51
N ASP A 166 16.76 6.64 8.82
CA ASP A 166 17.78 6.33 9.82
C ASP A 166 17.17 5.44 10.91
N GLY A 167 17.38 4.13 10.79
CA GLY A 167 16.78 3.12 11.66
C GLY A 167 15.25 3.17 11.65
N LYS A 168 14.64 3.56 12.78
CA LYS A 168 13.19 3.72 12.96
C LYS A 168 12.69 5.16 12.76
N ARG A 169 13.56 6.06 12.31
CA ARG A 169 13.22 7.46 12.08
C ARG A 169 13.32 7.77 10.59
N VAL A 170 12.53 8.75 10.17
CA VAL A 170 12.63 9.32 8.83
C VAL A 170 12.77 10.83 8.95
N LYS A 171 13.87 11.36 8.41
CA LYS A 171 14.11 12.80 8.32
C LYS A 171 13.66 13.30 6.95
N LEU A 172 12.79 14.31 6.96
CA LEU A 172 12.39 15.04 5.76
C LEU A 172 13.40 16.15 5.52
N VAL A 173 14.07 16.08 4.37
CA VAL A 173 15.09 17.04 3.96
C VAL A 173 14.75 17.61 2.59
N ARG A 174 15.40 18.72 2.23
CA ARG A 174 15.23 19.31 0.89
C ARG A 174 15.72 18.32 -0.16
N GLU A 175 14.94 18.21 -1.23
CA GLU A 175 15.42 17.58 -2.45
C GLU A 175 16.33 18.57 -3.17
N VAL A 176 17.58 18.15 -3.39
CA VAL A 176 18.55 18.94 -4.15
C VAL A 176 18.41 18.48 -5.59
N SER A 177 17.79 19.29 -6.43
CA SER A 177 17.76 19.06 -7.87
C SER A 177 19.21 19.04 -8.37
N ARG A 178 19.63 17.91 -8.95
CA ARG A 178 20.88 17.81 -9.71
C ARG A 178 20.66 18.27 -11.13
#